data_AF-A0A7Y4R3K6-F1
#
_entry.id   AF-A0A7Y4R3K6-F1
#
_cell.length_a   1.000
_cell.length_b   1.000
_cell.length_c   1.000
_cell.angle_alpha   90.00
_cell.angle_beta   90.00
_cell.angle_gamma   90.00
#
_symmetry.space_group_name_H-M   'P 1'
#
loop_
_entity.id
_entity.type
_entity.pdbx_description
1 polymer ?
#
loop_
_entity_poly.entity_id
_entity_poly.type
_entity_poly.pdbx_seq_one_letter_code
_entity_poly.pdbx_strand_id
1 'polypeptide(L)'
;MPDVLDERHRHFWKMIFWAGITIFFYVVIPIVMIRFVFKEKLSDYGLKWKGAFSFAGFYGLAFLLLFPFVVWVSFSPEFQVTYPFFVPIDRNEMIPYFLVWEIFYVAQFFALEFFFRGWMVLGLKKDLGLYSVFVMVLPYCMIHFTKPMPECVGSIFAGVFLGLMTYRTQSVWMGALLHVAVALSMDFLSLWHKGYF
;
A
#
# COMPACT_ATOMS: atom_id res chain seq x y z
N MET A 1 1.65 5.89 34.47
CA MET A 1 0.73 6.50 33.48
C MET A 1 1.45 7.43 32.50
N PRO A 2 2.39 8.29 32.91
CA PRO A 2 3.20 9.09 31.97
C PRO A 2 4.00 8.23 30.98
N ASP A 3 4.58 7.12 31.45
CA ASP A 3 5.46 6.26 30.63
C ASP A 3 4.73 5.60 29.45
N VAL A 4 3.44 5.27 29.62
CA VAL A 4 2.61 4.64 28.58
C VAL A 4 2.22 5.65 27.50
N LEU A 5 1.89 6.88 27.89
CA LEU A 5 1.58 7.94 26.93
C LEU A 5 2.84 8.30 26.13
N ASP A 6 3.97 8.44 26.79
CA ASP A 6 5.27 8.70 26.17
C ASP A 6 5.67 7.57 25.20
N GLU A 7 5.40 6.31 25.54
CA GLU A 7 5.60 5.17 24.63
C GLU A 7 4.72 5.24 23.38
N ARG A 8 3.44 5.59 23.51
CA ARG A 8 2.52 5.73 22.36
C ARG A 8 2.90 6.88 21.44
N HIS A 9 3.33 8.02 22.00
CA HIS A 9 3.87 9.13 21.22
C HIS A 9 5.13 8.71 20.44
N ARG A 10 6.07 8.01 21.11
CA ARG A 10 7.26 7.46 20.43
C ARG A 10 6.88 6.49 19.33
N HIS A 11 5.90 5.61 19.56
CA HIS A 11 5.42 4.68 18.55
C HIS A 11 4.85 5.42 17.34
N PHE A 12 4.01 6.43 17.57
CA PHE A 12 3.47 7.27 16.50
C PHE A 12 4.59 7.88 15.64
N TRP A 13 5.57 8.55 16.25
CA TRP A 13 6.68 9.15 15.51
C TRP A 13 7.57 8.13 14.80
N LYS A 14 7.76 6.92 15.37
CA LYS A 14 8.43 5.82 14.68
C LYS A 14 7.66 5.39 13.42
N MET A 15 6.33 5.33 13.48
CA MET A 15 5.49 4.98 12.33
C MET A 15 5.53 6.07 11.25
N ILE A 16 5.47 7.35 11.63
CA ILE A 16 5.64 8.47 10.69
C ILE A 16 7.03 8.45 10.04
N PHE A 17 8.08 8.22 10.82
CA PHE A 17 9.44 8.10 10.30
C PHE A 17 9.57 6.91 9.34
N TRP A 18 9.03 5.75 9.70
CA TRP A 18 8.99 4.58 8.84
C TRP A 18 8.25 4.84 7.52
N ALA A 19 7.05 5.43 7.58
CA ALA A 19 6.30 5.77 6.38
C ALA A 19 7.08 6.78 5.51
N GLY A 20 7.66 7.80 6.13
CA GLY A 20 8.48 8.82 5.45
C GLY A 20 9.70 8.22 4.74
N ILE A 21 10.45 7.33 5.41
CA ILE A 21 11.63 6.71 4.80
C ILE A 21 11.23 5.74 3.68
N THR A 22 10.14 4.99 3.85
CA THR A 22 9.60 4.13 2.80
C THR A 22 9.17 4.94 1.58
N ILE A 23 8.42 6.03 1.77
CA ILE A 23 8.02 6.94 0.68
C ILE A 23 9.26 7.49 -0.02
N PHE A 24 10.24 7.96 0.74
CA PHE A 24 11.47 8.52 0.19
C PHE A 24 12.17 7.52 -0.74
N PHE A 25 12.43 6.31 -0.27
CA PHE A 25 13.13 5.30 -1.08
C PHE A 25 12.30 4.79 -2.26
N TYR A 26 10.99 4.61 -2.08
CA TYR A 26 10.10 4.13 -3.14
C TYR A 26 9.77 5.17 -4.20
N VAL A 27 10.01 6.46 -3.94
CA VAL A 27 9.71 7.53 -4.89
C VAL A 27 10.98 8.20 -5.40
N VAL A 28 11.84 8.69 -4.50
CA VAL A 28 12.98 9.54 -4.86
C VAL A 28 14.00 8.77 -5.67
N ILE A 29 14.39 7.56 -5.23
CA ILE A 29 15.37 6.75 -5.98
C ILE A 29 14.86 6.44 -7.39
N PRO A 30 13.66 5.86 -7.59
CA PRO A 30 13.13 5.65 -8.94
C PRO A 30 13.06 6.92 -9.77
N ILE A 31 12.56 8.03 -9.22
CA ILE A 31 12.46 9.29 -9.98
C ILE A 31 13.83 9.78 -10.43
N VAL A 32 14.83 9.75 -9.55
CA VAL A 32 16.20 10.13 -9.87
C VAL A 32 16.74 9.26 -10.99
N MET A 33 16.56 7.94 -10.88
CA MET A 33 17.02 7.00 -11.89
C MET A 33 16.29 7.18 -13.24
N ILE A 34 14.96 7.32 -13.26
CA ILE A 34 14.16 7.60 -14.48
C ILE A 34 14.71 8.86 -15.16
N ARG A 35 14.87 9.95 -14.41
CA ARG A 35 15.12 11.28 -15.00
C ARG A 35 16.56 11.52 -15.37
N PHE A 36 17.49 11.09 -14.54
CA PHE A 36 18.89 11.47 -14.68
C PHE A 36 19.75 10.34 -15.26
N VAL A 37 19.40 9.08 -15.01
CA VAL A 37 20.13 7.92 -15.53
C VAL A 37 19.52 7.45 -16.85
N PHE A 38 18.25 7.08 -16.84
CA PHE A 38 17.56 6.56 -18.03
C PHE A 38 17.08 7.66 -18.99
N LYS A 39 16.93 8.89 -18.49
CA LYS A 39 16.46 10.06 -19.27
C LYS A 39 15.08 9.83 -19.90
N GLU A 40 14.21 9.13 -19.19
CA GLU A 40 12.85 8.80 -19.62
C GLU A 40 11.79 9.68 -18.91
N LYS A 41 10.52 9.57 -19.34
CA LYS A 41 9.42 10.34 -18.76
C LYS A 41 8.73 9.55 -17.65
N LEU A 42 8.37 10.21 -16.55
CA LEU A 42 7.61 9.60 -15.46
C LEU A 42 6.26 9.01 -15.92
N SER A 43 5.66 9.57 -16.97
CA SER A 43 4.43 9.06 -17.58
C SER A 43 4.56 7.64 -18.12
N ASP A 44 5.77 7.22 -18.49
CA ASP A 44 6.05 5.89 -19.02
C ASP A 44 6.08 4.84 -17.90
N TYR A 45 6.21 5.31 -16.65
CA TYR A 45 6.23 4.53 -15.42
C TYR A 45 4.90 4.62 -14.66
N GLY A 46 3.79 4.81 -15.40
CA GLY A 46 2.45 4.69 -14.87
C GLY A 46 1.88 5.95 -14.22
N LEU A 47 2.64 7.04 -14.13
CA LEU A 47 2.18 8.34 -13.64
C LEU A 47 1.42 9.15 -14.71
N LYS A 48 0.52 8.49 -15.43
CA LYS A 48 -0.37 9.11 -16.41
C LYS A 48 -1.83 8.80 -16.11
N TRP A 49 -2.70 9.80 -16.25
CA TRP A 49 -4.15 9.68 -16.06
C TRP A 49 -4.86 9.08 -17.28
N LYS A 50 -4.28 9.24 -18.47
CA LYS A 50 -4.86 8.73 -19.72
C LYS A 50 -5.01 7.20 -19.64
N GLY A 51 -6.25 6.73 -19.69
CA GLY A 51 -6.57 5.30 -19.64
C GLY A 51 -6.54 4.68 -18.24
N ALA A 52 -6.25 5.44 -17.18
CA ALA A 52 -6.20 4.94 -15.80
C ALA A 52 -7.50 4.23 -15.40
N PHE A 53 -8.64 4.80 -15.78
CA PHE A 53 -9.98 4.32 -15.44
C PHE A 53 -10.57 3.29 -16.42
N SER A 54 -9.84 2.91 -17.47
CA SER A 54 -10.38 2.03 -18.54
C SER A 54 -10.83 0.65 -18.04
N PHE A 55 -10.30 0.19 -16.90
CA PHE A 55 -10.66 -1.08 -16.26
C PHE A 55 -11.24 -0.89 -14.85
N ALA A 56 -11.79 0.29 -14.54
CA ALA A 56 -12.28 0.61 -13.19
C ALA A 56 -13.25 -0.44 -12.62
N GLY A 57 -14.10 -1.04 -13.46
CA GLY A 57 -15.00 -2.12 -13.06
C GLY A 57 -14.28 -3.36 -12.50
N PHE A 58 -13.11 -3.73 -13.04
CA PHE A 58 -12.32 -4.85 -12.51
C PHE A 58 -11.71 -4.53 -11.15
N TYR A 59 -11.25 -3.30 -10.94
CA TYR A 59 -10.76 -2.86 -9.62
C TYR A 59 -11.90 -2.83 -8.59
N GLY A 60 -13.08 -2.34 -8.98
CA GLY A 60 -14.27 -2.35 -8.13
C GLY A 60 -14.70 -3.77 -7.77
N LEU A 61 -14.74 -4.69 -8.75
CA LEU A 61 -15.02 -6.10 -8.50
C LEU A 61 -13.97 -6.73 -7.58
N ALA A 62 -12.69 -6.46 -7.80
CA ALA A 62 -11.61 -6.94 -6.94
C ALA A 62 -11.80 -6.45 -5.49
N PHE A 63 -12.13 -5.17 -5.28
CA PHE A 63 -12.45 -4.65 -3.96
C PHE A 63 -13.68 -5.36 -3.35
N LEU A 64 -14.76 -5.53 -4.11
CA LEU A 64 -15.98 -6.20 -3.64
C LEU A 64 -15.74 -7.66 -3.24
N LEU A 65 -14.78 -8.35 -3.87
CA LEU A 65 -14.39 -9.70 -3.50
C LEU A 65 -13.44 -9.74 -2.31
N LEU A 66 -12.50 -8.80 -2.23
CA LEU A 66 -11.52 -8.70 -1.14
C LEU A 66 -12.15 -8.19 0.16
N PHE A 67 -13.07 -7.24 0.09
CA PHE A 67 -13.62 -6.56 1.26
C PHE A 67 -14.32 -7.52 2.24
N PRO A 68 -15.21 -8.45 1.81
CA PRO A 68 -15.78 -9.46 2.70
C PRO A 68 -14.72 -10.35 3.35
N PHE A 69 -13.65 -10.68 2.61
CA PHE A 69 -12.53 -11.44 3.16
C PHE A 69 -11.79 -10.63 4.23
N VAL A 70 -11.52 -9.34 3.98
CA VAL A 70 -10.91 -8.41 4.96
C VAL A 70 -11.78 -8.31 6.22
N VAL A 71 -13.10 -8.16 6.06
CA VAL A 71 -14.05 -8.16 7.18
C VAL A 71 -13.96 -9.47 7.95
N TRP A 72 -14.00 -10.62 7.28
CA TRP A 72 -13.90 -11.92 7.93
C TRP A 72 -12.59 -12.09 8.71
N VAL A 73 -11.43 -11.81 8.10
CA VAL A 73 -10.14 -11.92 8.79
C VAL A 73 -9.98 -10.87 9.89
N SER A 74 -10.71 -9.76 9.85
CA SER A 74 -10.63 -8.73 10.89
C SER A 74 -11.09 -9.22 12.26
N PHE A 75 -11.89 -10.30 12.33
CA PHE A 75 -12.27 -10.95 13.59
C PHE A 75 -11.18 -11.86 14.16
N SER A 76 -10.11 -12.16 13.41
CA SER A 76 -9.03 -13.04 13.87
C SER A 76 -8.10 -12.34 14.87
N PRO A 77 -7.58 -13.08 15.87
CA PRO A 77 -6.57 -12.54 16.80
C PRO A 77 -5.32 -12.02 16.07
N GLU A 78 -4.84 -12.75 15.05
CA GLU A 78 -3.62 -12.41 14.30
C GLU A 78 -3.76 -11.05 13.60
N PHE A 79 -4.94 -10.76 13.06
CA PHE A 79 -5.24 -9.47 12.47
C PHE A 79 -5.24 -8.36 13.53
N GLN A 80 -5.87 -8.58 14.68
CA GLN A 80 -5.99 -7.56 15.74
C GLN A 80 -4.67 -7.23 16.47
N VAL A 81 -3.72 -8.17 16.48
CA VAL A 81 -2.35 -7.93 16.95
C VAL A 81 -1.55 -7.13 15.92
N THR A 82 -1.81 -7.34 14.63
CA THR A 82 -1.06 -6.67 13.54
C THR A 82 -1.58 -5.27 13.24
N TYR A 83 -2.91 -5.08 13.25
CA TYR A 83 -3.58 -3.85 12.81
C TYR A 83 -4.36 -3.16 13.95
N PRO A 84 -4.65 -1.85 13.81
CA PRO A 84 -3.95 -0.94 12.90
C PRO A 84 -2.48 -0.77 13.32
N PHE A 85 -1.61 -0.27 12.42
CA PHE A 85 -0.25 0.11 12.86
C PHE A 85 -0.27 1.34 13.76
N PHE A 86 -1.28 2.20 13.59
CA PHE A 86 -1.53 3.34 14.46
C PHE A 86 -2.09 2.90 15.82
N VAL A 87 -1.39 3.21 16.90
CA VAL A 87 -1.91 2.97 18.26
C VAL A 87 -2.45 4.29 18.82
N PRO A 88 -3.77 4.42 19.08
CA PRO A 88 -4.35 5.61 19.70
C PRO A 88 -3.64 5.99 21.00
N ILE A 89 -3.18 7.24 21.09
CA ILE A 89 -2.50 7.80 22.27
C ILE A 89 -3.49 7.90 23.44
N ASP A 90 -4.58 8.63 23.22
CA ASP A 90 -5.76 8.71 24.08
C ASP A 90 -7.01 8.95 23.20
N ARG A 91 -8.22 8.86 23.78
CA ARG A 91 -9.48 9.03 23.03
C ARG A 91 -9.74 10.47 22.56
N ASN A 92 -9.24 11.47 23.27
CA ASN A 92 -9.50 12.88 22.99
C ASN A 92 -8.60 13.39 21.84
N GLU A 93 -7.37 12.89 21.76
CA GLU A 93 -6.39 13.23 20.72
C GLU A 93 -6.36 12.22 19.57
N MET A 94 -7.13 11.13 19.64
CA MET A 94 -7.10 10.07 18.63
C MET A 94 -7.29 10.60 17.21
N ILE A 95 -8.33 11.41 16.97
CA ILE A 95 -8.74 11.82 15.62
C ILE A 95 -7.63 12.64 14.91
N PRO A 96 -7.06 13.69 15.51
CA PRO A 96 -5.93 14.40 14.92
C PRO A 96 -4.76 13.50 14.53
N TYR A 97 -4.30 12.64 15.44
CA TYR A 97 -3.18 11.74 15.17
C TYR A 97 -3.52 10.67 14.12
N PHE A 98 -4.75 10.16 14.15
CA PHE A 98 -5.26 9.22 13.15
C PHE A 98 -5.25 9.84 11.76
N LEU A 99 -5.72 11.08 11.59
CA LEU A 99 -5.71 11.76 10.30
C LEU A 99 -4.29 11.99 9.77
N VAL A 100 -3.35 12.37 10.64
CA VAL A 100 -1.94 12.52 10.25
C VAL A 100 -1.36 11.16 9.83
N TRP A 101 -1.62 10.11 10.61
CA TRP A 101 -1.22 8.75 10.25
C TRP A 101 -1.77 8.34 8.88
N GLU A 102 -3.06 8.52 8.65
CA GLU A 102 -3.71 8.11 7.41
C GLU A 102 -3.16 8.85 6.17
N ILE A 103 -2.80 10.13 6.30
CA ILE A 103 -2.14 10.86 5.22
C ILE A 103 -0.80 10.19 4.83
N PHE A 104 0.02 9.85 5.83
CA PHE A 104 1.29 9.17 5.59
C PHE A 104 1.08 7.75 5.06
N TYR A 105 0.08 7.03 5.58
CA TYR A 105 -0.21 5.66 5.19
C TYR A 105 -0.72 5.58 3.74
N VAL A 106 -1.65 6.46 3.37
CA VAL A 106 -2.12 6.63 1.99
C VAL A 106 -0.96 6.98 1.07
N ALA A 107 -0.14 7.97 1.44
CA ALA A 107 1.02 8.37 0.64
C ALA A 107 2.03 7.22 0.48
N GLN A 108 2.22 6.40 1.52
CA GLN A 108 3.07 5.22 1.48
C GLN A 108 2.54 4.16 0.51
N PHE A 109 1.22 3.93 0.41
CA PHE A 109 0.68 3.03 -0.60
C PHE A 109 0.79 3.56 -2.03
N PHE A 110 0.62 4.87 -2.24
CA PHE A 110 0.91 5.48 -3.55
C PHE A 110 2.38 5.29 -3.94
N ALA A 111 3.31 5.51 -3.00
CA ALA A 111 4.73 5.28 -3.19
C ALA A 111 5.04 3.81 -3.50
N LEU A 112 4.43 2.89 -2.76
CA LEU A 112 4.56 1.45 -2.94
C LEU A 112 4.06 1.03 -4.34
N GLU A 113 2.88 1.48 -4.76
CA GLU A 113 2.35 1.16 -6.09
C GLU A 113 3.20 1.77 -7.21
N PHE A 114 3.68 3.00 -7.03
CA PHE A 114 4.61 3.59 -7.97
C PHE A 114 5.90 2.76 -8.08
N PHE A 115 6.48 2.32 -6.97
CA PHE A 115 7.71 1.52 -6.98
C PHE A 115 7.51 0.16 -7.64
N PHE A 116 6.56 -0.64 -7.16
CA PHE A 116 6.38 -1.99 -7.67
C PHE A 116 5.75 -1.98 -9.07
N ARG A 117 4.66 -1.26 -9.30
CA ARG A 117 3.92 -1.35 -10.57
C ARG A 117 4.44 -0.35 -11.60
N GLY A 118 4.81 0.86 -11.17
CA GLY A 118 5.40 1.85 -12.06
C GLY A 118 6.85 1.49 -12.40
N TRP A 119 7.73 1.57 -11.42
CA TRP A 119 9.17 1.40 -11.58
C TRP A 119 9.56 -0.04 -11.98
N MET A 120 9.13 -1.07 -11.25
CA MET A 120 9.54 -2.43 -11.60
C MET A 120 8.76 -2.99 -12.81
N VAL A 121 7.42 -3.04 -12.78
CA VAL A 121 6.66 -3.66 -13.88
C VAL A 121 6.84 -2.89 -15.18
N LEU A 122 6.58 -1.57 -15.20
CA LEU A 122 6.69 -0.80 -16.45
C LEU A 122 8.13 -0.49 -16.86
N GLY A 123 9.04 -0.30 -15.89
CA GLY A 123 10.46 -0.11 -16.19
C GLY A 123 11.09 -1.36 -16.83
N LEU A 124 10.78 -2.56 -16.32
CA LEU A 124 11.29 -3.82 -16.88
C LEU A 124 10.46 -4.34 -18.05
N LYS A 125 9.36 -3.67 -18.42
CA LYS A 125 8.45 -4.15 -19.46
C LYS A 125 9.13 -4.30 -20.82
N LYS A 126 10.05 -3.40 -21.18
CA LYS A 126 10.75 -3.44 -22.47
C LYS A 126 11.64 -4.69 -22.59
N ASP A 127 12.30 -5.08 -21.52
CA ASP A 127 13.28 -6.17 -21.52
C ASP A 127 12.64 -7.53 -21.18
N LEU A 128 11.67 -7.56 -20.27
CA LEU A 128 11.08 -8.80 -19.75
C LEU A 128 9.63 -9.04 -20.23
N GLY A 129 9.00 -8.06 -20.88
CA GLY A 129 7.60 -8.16 -21.27
C GLY A 129 6.71 -8.52 -20.08
N LEU A 130 5.84 -9.52 -20.24
CA LEU A 130 4.92 -9.99 -19.21
C LEU A 130 5.64 -10.52 -17.95
N TYR A 131 6.87 -11.04 -18.09
CA TYR A 131 7.63 -11.58 -16.96
C TYR A 131 8.00 -10.52 -15.91
N SER A 132 8.02 -9.24 -16.29
CA SER A 132 8.18 -8.11 -15.36
C SER A 132 7.21 -8.16 -14.18
N VAL A 133 5.98 -8.65 -14.40
CA VAL A 133 4.97 -8.83 -13.35
C VAL A 133 5.41 -9.87 -12.33
N PHE A 134 5.86 -11.03 -12.77
CA PHE A 134 6.27 -12.12 -11.88
C PHE A 134 7.56 -11.80 -11.15
N VAL A 135 8.51 -11.13 -11.82
CA VAL A 135 9.73 -10.62 -11.18
C VAL A 135 9.40 -9.62 -10.08
N MET A 136 8.45 -8.72 -10.31
CA MET A 136 7.99 -7.76 -9.30
C MET A 136 7.28 -8.42 -8.12
N VAL A 137 6.49 -9.47 -8.38
CA VAL A 137 5.72 -10.19 -7.34
C VAL A 137 6.65 -10.79 -6.28
N LEU A 138 7.87 -11.18 -6.63
CA LEU A 138 8.83 -11.77 -5.68
C LEU A 138 9.16 -10.80 -4.52
N PRO A 139 9.78 -9.62 -4.74
CA PRO A 139 10.03 -8.68 -3.64
C PRO A 139 8.75 -8.09 -3.06
N TYR A 140 7.67 -7.99 -3.84
CA TYR A 140 6.37 -7.57 -3.29
C TYR A 140 5.84 -8.55 -2.25
N CYS A 141 5.98 -9.86 -2.48
CA CYS A 141 5.62 -10.88 -1.50
C CYS A 141 6.57 -10.84 -0.29
N MET A 142 7.87 -10.62 -0.51
CA MET A 142 8.86 -10.57 0.57
C MET A 142 8.59 -9.50 1.62
N ILE A 143 8.04 -8.33 1.23
CA ILE A 143 7.66 -7.29 2.20
C ILE A 143 6.44 -7.68 3.07
N HIS A 144 5.73 -8.77 2.73
CA HIS A 144 4.63 -9.33 3.51
C HIS A 144 5.04 -10.51 4.40
N PHE A 145 6.32 -10.93 4.42
CA PHE A 145 6.76 -12.08 5.22
C PHE A 145 6.57 -11.89 6.73
N THR A 146 6.48 -10.65 7.19
CA THR A 146 6.22 -10.33 8.60
C THR A 146 4.73 -10.14 8.91
N LYS A 147 3.85 -10.38 7.93
CA LYS A 147 2.40 -10.22 8.05
C LYS A 147 1.73 -11.58 8.29
N PRO A 148 0.47 -11.61 8.75
CA PRO A 148 -0.29 -12.86 8.85
C PRO A 148 -0.23 -13.65 7.55
N MET A 149 -0.08 -14.98 7.66
CA MET A 149 0.12 -15.86 6.49
C MET A 149 -0.93 -15.67 5.37
N PRO A 150 -2.23 -15.50 5.65
CA PRO A 150 -3.21 -15.21 4.61
C PRO A 150 -2.92 -13.93 3.81
N GLU A 151 -2.37 -12.90 4.46
CA GLU A 151 -1.98 -11.65 3.81
C GLU A 151 -0.74 -11.85 2.93
N CYS A 152 0.25 -12.59 3.42
CA CYS A 152 1.44 -12.94 2.65
C CYS A 152 1.09 -13.72 1.38
N VAL A 153 0.24 -14.76 1.48
CA VAL A 153 -0.22 -15.53 0.31
C VAL A 153 -1.10 -14.66 -0.59
N GLY A 154 -2.02 -13.89 0.00
CA GLY A 154 -2.87 -12.94 -0.72
C GLY A 154 -2.08 -11.91 -1.52
N SER A 155 -0.91 -11.48 -1.02
CA SER A 155 -0.02 -10.54 -1.70
C SER A 155 0.50 -11.08 -3.03
N ILE A 156 0.65 -12.40 -3.20
CA ILE A 156 1.05 -12.98 -4.49
C ILE A 156 -0.06 -12.75 -5.53
N PHE A 157 -1.30 -13.10 -5.18
CA PHE A 157 -2.46 -12.93 -6.06
C PHE A 157 -2.76 -11.46 -6.35
N ALA A 158 -2.75 -10.61 -5.32
CA ALA A 158 -2.93 -9.17 -5.47
C ALA A 158 -1.77 -8.54 -6.28
N GLY A 159 -0.55 -9.00 -6.06
CA GLY A 159 0.65 -8.61 -6.80
C GLY A 159 0.51 -8.90 -8.30
N VAL A 160 0.14 -10.12 -8.65
CA VAL A 160 -0.11 -10.53 -10.04
C VAL A 160 -1.25 -9.71 -10.65
N PHE A 161 -2.40 -9.61 -9.97
CA PHE A 161 -3.55 -8.87 -10.49
C PHE A 161 -3.21 -7.39 -10.76
N LEU A 162 -2.68 -6.67 -9.77
CA LEU A 162 -2.34 -5.26 -9.91
C LEU A 162 -1.20 -5.04 -10.92
N GLY A 163 -0.24 -5.96 -10.98
CA GLY A 163 0.82 -5.96 -11.97
C GLY A 163 0.30 -6.11 -13.40
N LEU A 164 -0.59 -7.08 -13.65
CA LEU A 164 -1.23 -7.30 -14.95
C LEU A 164 -2.11 -6.12 -15.36
N MET A 165 -2.90 -5.57 -14.43
CA MET A 165 -3.71 -4.40 -14.70
C MET A 165 -2.83 -3.21 -15.08
N THR A 166 -1.76 -2.93 -14.33
CA THR A 166 -0.82 -1.85 -14.68
C THR A 166 -0.10 -2.12 -16.00
N TYR A 167 0.29 -3.36 -16.27
CA TYR A 167 0.87 -3.77 -17.55
C TYR A 167 -0.06 -3.49 -18.73
N ARG A 168 -1.38 -3.59 -18.52
CA ARG A 168 -2.40 -3.32 -19.55
C ARG A 168 -2.79 -1.85 -19.66
N THR A 169 -3.05 -1.18 -18.55
CA THR A 169 -3.50 0.23 -18.49
C THR A 169 -2.36 1.22 -18.65
N GLN A 170 -1.12 0.78 -18.37
CA GLN A 170 0.07 1.62 -18.27
C GLN A 170 -0.12 2.74 -17.23
N SER A 171 -0.83 2.46 -16.15
CA SER A 171 -1.17 3.44 -15.10
C SER A 171 -1.29 2.78 -13.74
N VAL A 172 -0.69 3.41 -12.71
CA VAL A 172 -0.71 2.91 -11.33
C VAL A 172 -1.89 3.41 -10.50
N TRP A 173 -2.61 4.43 -10.96
CA TRP A 173 -3.58 5.18 -10.14
C TRP A 173 -4.71 4.31 -9.58
N MET A 174 -5.31 3.45 -10.40
CA MET A 174 -6.38 2.56 -9.94
C MET A 174 -5.88 1.44 -9.03
N GLY A 175 -4.63 0.99 -9.23
CA GLY A 175 -3.99 0.04 -8.32
C GLY A 175 -3.75 0.67 -6.95
N ALA A 176 -3.25 1.92 -6.92
CA ALA A 176 -3.09 2.69 -5.69
C ALA A 176 -4.41 2.95 -4.99
N LEU A 177 -5.46 3.33 -5.73
CA LEU A 177 -6.79 3.51 -5.15
C LEU A 177 -7.32 2.21 -4.52
N LEU A 178 -7.18 1.07 -5.21
CA LEU A 178 -7.61 -0.22 -4.68
C LEU A 178 -6.81 -0.60 -3.42
N HIS A 179 -5.49 -0.43 -3.44
CA HIS A 179 -4.64 -0.75 -2.30
C HIS A 179 -4.97 0.13 -1.09
N VAL A 180 -5.10 1.44 -1.31
CA VAL A 180 -5.52 2.40 -0.28
C VAL A 180 -6.88 2.02 0.28
N ALA A 181 -7.87 1.69 -0.56
CA ALA A 181 -9.19 1.31 -0.08
C ALA A 181 -9.16 0.06 0.83
N VAL A 182 -8.36 -0.95 0.49
CA VAL A 182 -8.16 -2.14 1.33
C VAL A 182 -7.48 -1.75 2.64
N ALA A 183 -6.40 -0.97 2.60
CA ALA A 183 -5.66 -0.58 3.79
C ALA A 183 -6.48 0.27 4.76
N LEU A 184 -7.21 1.27 4.26
CA LEU A 184 -8.12 2.09 5.07
C LEU A 184 -9.23 1.24 5.70
N SER A 185 -9.75 0.26 4.97
CA SER A 185 -10.74 -0.68 5.52
C SER A 185 -10.16 -1.48 6.69
N MET A 186 -8.90 -1.89 6.61
CA MET A 186 -8.23 -2.65 7.67
C MET A 186 -8.02 -1.82 8.94
N ASP A 187 -7.52 -0.58 8.80
CA ASP A 187 -7.33 0.33 9.94
C ASP A 187 -8.67 0.67 10.59
N PHE A 188 -9.70 0.96 9.79
CA PHE A 188 -11.06 1.22 10.29
C PHE A 188 -11.65 0.02 11.03
N LEU A 189 -11.65 -1.18 10.43
CA LEU A 189 -12.23 -2.38 11.04
C LEU A 189 -11.53 -2.75 12.35
N SER A 190 -10.20 -2.61 12.41
CA SER A 190 -9.50 -2.89 13.66
C SER A 190 -9.80 -1.87 14.75
N LEU A 191 -9.86 -0.57 14.44
CA LEU A 191 -10.26 0.46 15.40
C LEU A 191 -11.71 0.27 15.86
N TRP A 192 -12.61 -0.12 14.96
CA TRP A 192 -14.00 -0.45 15.28
C TRP A 192 -14.11 -1.63 16.24
N HIS A 193 -13.40 -2.75 15.99
CA HIS A 193 -13.35 -3.88 16.93
C HIS A 193 -12.79 -3.51 18.30
N LYS A 194 -11.90 -2.51 18.37
CA LYS A 194 -11.32 -1.98 19.60
C LYS A 194 -12.21 -0.91 20.28
N GLY A 195 -13.39 -0.61 19.73
CA GLY A 195 -14.37 0.30 20.31
C GLY A 195 -13.99 1.79 20.24
N TYR A 196 -13.21 2.18 19.24
CA TYR A 196 -12.86 3.57 18.97
C TYR A 196 -13.88 4.29 18.06
N PHE A 197 -14.69 3.54 17.32
CA PHE A 197 -15.78 4.01 16.46
C PHE A 197 -17.08 3.26 16.77
#